data_AF-A0AAE1HCX1-F1
#
_entry.id   AF-A0AAE1HCX1-F1
#
_cell.length_a   1.000
_cell.length_b   1.000
_cell.length_c   1.000
_cell.angle_alpha   90.00
_cell.angle_beta   90.00
_cell.angle_gamma   90.00
#
_symmetry.space_group_name_H-M   'P 1'
#
loop_
_entity.id
_entity.type
_entity.pdbx_description
1 polymer ?
#
loop_
_entity_poly.entity_id
_entity_poly.type
_entity_poly.pdbx_seq_one_letter_code
_entity_poly.pdbx_strand_id
1 'polypeptide(L)'
;MKATLASWGSGGGWKENAFIIKMDKICSNFRTHMPKLWEELSKEAYNDPHKKCPLPMGLAVYKNITGDFSTKAVATFFYGKYRITIICFRTDTRETKVCLRVYADVVPKT
;
A
#
# COMPACT_ATOMS: atom_id res chain seq x y z
N MET A 1 -1.20 9.97 -3.54
CA MET A 1 -1.86 8.74 -3.04
C MET A 1 -2.65 9.08 -1.79
N LYS A 2 -3.88 8.59 -1.73
CA LYS A 2 -4.71 8.62 -0.52
C LYS A 2 -5.03 7.17 -0.16
N ALA A 3 -4.61 6.72 1.01
CA ALA A 3 -5.04 5.45 1.57
C ALA A 3 -5.95 5.71 2.78
N THR A 4 -7.13 5.10 2.79
CA THR A 4 -8.08 5.17 3.90
C THR A 4 -8.28 3.79 4.47
N LEU A 5 -8.05 3.65 5.77
CA LEU A 5 -8.23 2.42 6.52
C LEU A 5 -9.58 2.46 7.23
N ALA A 6 -10.36 1.40 7.08
CA ALA A 6 -11.58 1.14 7.83
C ALA A 6 -11.39 -0.14 8.65
N SER A 7 -11.93 -0.16 9.87
CA SER A 7 -11.88 -1.32 10.76
C SER A 7 -13.28 -1.88 10.98
N TRP A 8 -13.41 -3.20 11.06
CA TRP A 8 -14.70 -3.82 11.37
C TRP A 8 -15.03 -3.67 12.86
N GLY A 9 -16.18 -3.07 13.16
CA GLY A 9 -16.67 -2.90 14.54
C GLY A 9 -17.44 -4.13 15.03
N SER A 10 -17.49 -4.32 16.35
CA SER A 10 -18.26 -5.38 17.02
C SER A 10 -19.76 -5.30 16.74
N GLY A 11 -20.29 -4.12 16.40
CA GLY A 11 -21.69 -3.89 16.01
C GLY A 11 -22.06 -4.28 14.57
N GLY A 12 -21.16 -4.90 13.81
CA GLY A 12 -21.48 -5.43 12.47
C GLY A 12 -21.37 -4.43 11.32
N GLY A 13 -20.41 -3.51 11.35
CA GLY A 13 -20.20 -2.54 10.29
C GLY A 13 -18.75 -2.06 10.14
N TRP A 14 -18.44 -1.45 8.99
CA TRP A 14 -17.15 -0.82 8.74
C TRP A 14 -17.12 0.56 9.40
N LYS A 15 -16.20 0.76 10.36
CA LYS A 15 -15.85 2.08 10.87
C LYS A 15 -14.86 2.71 9.91
N GLU A 16 -15.35 3.62 9.07
CA GLU A 16 -14.54 4.33 8.07
C GLU A 16 -13.49 5.27 8.69
N ASN A 17 -12.45 5.58 7.91
CA ASN A 17 -11.44 6.59 8.23
C ASN A 17 -10.74 6.41 9.59
N ALA A 18 -10.58 5.18 10.06
CA ALA A 18 -9.77 4.89 11.23
C ALA A 18 -8.33 5.42 11.07
N PHE A 19 -7.83 5.42 9.82
CA PHE A 19 -6.57 6.06 9.48
C PHE A 19 -6.61 6.60 8.05
N ILE A 20 -6.05 7.80 7.82
CA ILE A 20 -5.94 8.40 6.50
C ILE A 20 -4.48 8.73 6.23
N ILE A 21 -3.89 8.08 5.24
CA ILE A 21 -2.53 8.34 4.77
C ILE A 21 -2.65 9.14 3.48
N LYS A 22 -2.05 10.33 3.48
CA LYS A 22 -1.83 11.12 2.27
C LYS A 22 -0.34 11.15 1.99
N MET A 23 0.05 10.66 0.82
CA MET A 23 1.42 10.70 0.35
C MET A 23 1.46 11.34 -1.02
N ASP A 24 2.13 12.47 -1.12
CA ASP A 24 2.52 13.05 -2.40
C ASP A 24 3.79 12.37 -2.92
N LYS A 25 4.10 12.52 -4.22
CA LYS A 25 5.31 11.94 -4.84
C LYS A 25 5.51 10.44 -4.53
N ILE A 26 4.50 9.63 -4.84
CA ILE A 26 4.41 8.20 -4.49
C ILE A 26 5.68 7.44 -4.83
N CYS A 27 6.21 7.61 -6.05
CA CYS A 27 7.44 6.95 -6.48
C CYS A 27 8.65 7.24 -5.57
N SER A 28 8.87 8.52 -5.27
CA SER A 28 10.01 8.94 -4.46
C SER A 28 9.83 8.47 -3.02
N ASN A 29 8.64 8.67 -2.44
CA ASN A 29 8.37 8.30 -1.06
C ASN A 29 8.36 6.79 -0.86
N PHE A 30 7.83 6.01 -1.80
CA PHE A 30 7.85 4.56 -1.69
C PHE A 30 9.29 4.01 -1.76
N ARG A 31 10.13 4.57 -2.64
CA ARG A 31 11.56 4.22 -2.68
C ARG A 31 12.29 4.58 -1.40
N THR A 32 11.94 5.69 -0.75
CA THR A 32 12.59 6.14 0.50
C THR A 32 12.12 5.35 1.73
N HIS A 33 10.82 5.11 1.86
CA HIS A 33 10.25 4.47 3.06
C HIS A 33 10.25 2.94 2.98
N MET A 34 10.22 2.37 1.78
CA MET A 34 10.19 0.92 1.56
C MET A 34 11.21 0.51 0.47
N PRO A 35 12.51 0.80 0.64
CA PRO A 35 13.53 0.58 -0.38
C PRO A 35 13.63 -0.88 -0.81
N LYS A 36 13.63 -1.83 0.14
CA LYS A 36 13.69 -3.27 -0.15
C LYS A 36 12.50 -3.74 -1.00
N LEU A 37 11.29 -3.29 -0.64
CA LEU A 37 10.08 -3.66 -1.38
C LEU A 37 10.09 -3.04 -2.77
N TRP A 38 10.59 -1.80 -2.92
CA TRP A 38 10.77 -1.18 -4.23
C TRP A 38 11.77 -1.93 -5.10
N GLU A 39 12.90 -2.35 -4.54
CA GLU A 39 13.93 -3.10 -5.27
C GLU A 39 13.40 -4.44 -5.79
N GLU A 40 12.75 -5.23 -4.93
CA GLU A 40 12.15 -6.51 -5.31
C GLU A 40 11.06 -6.32 -6.38
N LEU A 41 10.14 -5.37 -6.17
CA LEU A 41 9.09 -5.06 -7.14
C LEU A 41 9.65 -4.60 -8.48
N SER A 42 10.68 -3.75 -8.48
CA SER A 42 11.26 -3.19 -9.69
C SER A 42 12.10 -4.22 -10.45
N LYS A 43 12.81 -5.09 -9.72
CA LYS A 43 13.54 -6.21 -10.29
C LYS A 43 12.59 -7.19 -10.97
N GLU A 44 11.50 -7.60 -10.31
CA GLU A 44 10.55 -8.55 -10.90
C GLU A 44 9.76 -7.95 -12.08
N ALA A 45 9.30 -6.70 -11.97
CA ALA A 45 8.49 -6.09 -13.02
C ALA A 45 9.30 -5.58 -14.23
N TYR A 46 10.54 -5.13 -14.01
CA TYR A 46 11.31 -4.38 -15.01
C TYR A 46 12.74 -4.88 -15.21
N ASN A 47 13.15 -5.96 -14.51
CA ASN A 47 14.53 -6.45 -14.49
C ASN A 47 15.56 -5.39 -14.07
N ASP A 48 15.13 -4.38 -13.32
CA ASP A 48 15.95 -3.26 -12.84
C ASP A 48 15.57 -2.91 -11.39
N PRO A 49 16.38 -3.27 -10.38
CA PRO A 49 16.08 -3.01 -8.97
C PRO A 49 16.10 -1.51 -8.63
N HIS A 50 16.73 -0.68 -9.44
CA HIS A 50 16.85 0.76 -9.20
C HIS A 50 16.00 1.58 -10.16
N LYS A 51 14.98 0.95 -10.77
CA LYS A 51 14.08 1.62 -11.71
C LYS A 51 13.56 2.92 -11.09
N LYS A 52 13.83 4.02 -11.77
CA LYS A 52 13.34 5.35 -11.39
C LYS A 52 12.05 5.62 -12.14
N CYS A 53 11.13 6.35 -11.51
CA CYS A 53 9.96 6.85 -12.22
C CYS A 53 10.37 7.82 -13.33
N PRO A 54 9.62 7.88 -14.46
CA PRO A 54 8.32 7.23 -14.68
C PRO A 54 8.41 5.71 -14.93
N LEU A 55 7.48 4.96 -14.35
CA LEU A 55 7.34 3.53 -14.63
C LEU A 55 6.80 3.35 -16.06
N PRO A 56 7.34 2.40 -16.83
CA PRO A 56 6.86 2.17 -18.18
C PRO A 56 5.41 1.69 -18.16
N MET A 57 4.62 2.14 -19.13
CA MET A 57 3.26 1.66 -19.34
C MET A 57 3.33 0.24 -19.93
N GLY A 58 2.73 -0.73 -19.26
CA GLY A 58 2.77 -2.13 -19.69
C GLY A 58 2.31 -3.09 -18.60
N LEU A 59 2.23 -4.37 -18.95
CA LEU A 59 1.87 -5.43 -18.02
C LEU A 59 3.07 -5.74 -17.10
N ALA A 60 2.95 -5.41 -15.82
CA ALA A 60 3.90 -5.82 -14.79
C ALA A 60 3.39 -7.11 -14.13
N VAL A 61 4.19 -8.16 -14.16
CA VAL A 61 3.89 -9.42 -13.46
C VAL A 61 4.83 -9.52 -12.27
N TYR A 62 4.26 -9.74 -11.10
CA TYR A 62 5.02 -9.93 -9.88
C TYR A 62 4.83 -11.36 -9.39
N LYS A 63 5.91 -12.09 -9.11
CA LYS A 63 5.85 -13.45 -8.54
C LYS A 63 6.61 -13.49 -7.22
N ASN A 64 6.02 -14.12 -6.21
CA ASN A 64 6.66 -14.45 -4.92
C ASN A 64 7.37 -13.27 -4.20
N ILE A 65 6.71 -12.11 -4.11
CA ILE A 65 7.26 -10.98 -3.36
C ILE A 65 7.20 -11.29 -1.86
N THR A 66 8.35 -11.38 -1.21
CA THR A 66 8.44 -11.48 0.26
C THR A 66 8.66 -10.08 0.83
N GLY A 67 7.59 -9.49 1.36
CA GLY A 67 7.66 -8.22 2.08
C GLY A 67 7.78 -8.45 3.58
N ASP A 68 8.91 -8.12 4.18
CA ASP A 68 9.00 -8.03 5.63
C ASP A 68 8.41 -6.69 6.09
N PHE A 69 7.13 -6.73 6.49
CA PHE A 69 6.44 -5.61 7.10
C PHE A 69 6.66 -5.60 8.62
N SER A 70 7.91 -5.68 9.07
CA SER A 70 8.31 -5.41 10.46
C SER A 70 8.15 -3.92 10.78
N THR A 71 6.91 -3.46 10.74
CA THR A 71 6.52 -2.22 11.40
C THR A 71 6.38 -2.58 12.86
N LYS A 72 7.19 -1.96 13.73
CA LYS A 72 6.93 -1.95 15.17
C LYS A 72 5.44 -1.67 15.32
N ALA A 73 4.68 -2.65 15.82
CA ALA A 73 3.23 -2.63 15.81
C ALA A 73 2.78 -1.24 16.25
N VAL A 74 2.28 -0.45 15.30
CA VAL A 74 1.78 0.88 15.63
C VAL A 74 0.66 0.59 16.61
N ALA A 75 0.82 1.00 17.86
CA ALA A 75 0.04 0.54 19.02
C ALA A 75 -1.49 0.75 18.90
N THR A 76 -1.92 1.32 17.78
CA THR A 76 -3.29 1.62 17.39
C THR A 76 -3.98 0.48 16.60
N PHE A 77 -3.25 -0.51 16.06
CA PHE A 77 -3.88 -1.62 15.33
C PHE A 77 -4.28 -2.76 16.28
N PHE A 78 -5.58 -2.90 16.52
CA PHE A 78 -6.18 -4.01 17.24
C PHE A 78 -6.38 -5.23 16.34
N TYR A 79 -6.54 -6.42 16.92
CA TYR A 79 -6.90 -7.62 16.18
C TYR A 79 -8.29 -7.46 15.55
N GLY A 80 -8.44 -7.92 14.31
CA GLY A 80 -9.71 -7.83 13.58
C GLY A 80 -9.56 -7.64 12.08
N LYS A 81 -10.69 -7.35 11.43
CA LYS A 81 -10.77 -7.16 9.98
C LYS A 81 -10.57 -5.70 9.62
N TYR A 82 -9.75 -5.48 8.62
CA TYR A 82 -9.44 -4.16 8.07
C TYR A 82 -9.74 -4.11 6.58
N ARG A 83 -10.20 -2.94 6.15
CA ARG A 83 -10.37 -2.61 4.73
C ARG A 83 -9.55 -1.38 4.42
N ILE A 84 -8.60 -1.55 3.53
CA ILE A 84 -7.70 -0.48 3.07
C ILE A 84 -8.12 -0.09 1.67
N THR A 85 -8.56 1.15 1.49
CA THR A 85 -8.85 1.70 0.15
C THR A 85 -7.71 2.61 -0.25
N ILE A 86 -6.99 2.24 -1.31
CA ILE A 86 -5.83 2.97 -1.83
C ILE A 86 -6.23 3.60 -3.16
N ILE A 87 -6.12 4.92 -3.24
CA ILE A 87 -6.40 5.70 -4.43
C ILE A 87 -5.12 6.42 -4.84
N CYS A 88 -4.63 6.12 -6.03
CA CYS A 88 -3.52 6.84 -6.65
C CYS A 88 -4.07 7.77 -7.73
N PHE A 89 -3.91 9.06 -7.49
CA PHE A 89 -4.23 10.12 -8.42
C PHE A 89 -2.96 10.86 -8.83
N ARG A 90 -2.95 11.37 -10.06
CA ARG A 90 -1.93 12.32 -10.52
C ARG A 90 -2.21 13.67 -9.86
N THR A 91 -1.19 14.28 -9.25
CA THR A 91 -1.35 15.54 -8.50
C THR A 91 -1.65 16.74 -9.43
N ASP A 92 -1.14 16.69 -10.65
CA ASP A 92 -1.28 17.68 -11.71
C ASP A 92 -2.66 17.65 -12.39
N THR A 93 -3.14 16.48 -12.81
CA THR A 93 -4.40 16.35 -13.56
C THR A 93 -5.61 15.96 -12.71
N ARG A 94 -5.41 15.66 -11.42
CA ARG A 94 -6.41 15.03 -10.52
C ARG A 94 -7.02 13.74 -11.06
N GLU A 95 -6.45 13.15 -12.11
CA GLU A 95 -6.94 11.91 -12.67
C GLU A 95 -6.57 10.73 -11.76
N THR A 96 -7.57 9.92 -11.42
CA THR A 96 -7.35 8.65 -10.71
C THR A 96 -6.83 7.61 -11.70
N LYS A 97 -5.62 7.12 -11.47
CA LYS A 97 -5.02 6.06 -12.30
C LYS A 97 -5.16 4.68 -11.67
N VAL A 98 -5.24 4.60 -10.33
CA VAL A 98 -5.39 3.33 -9.61
C VAL A 98 -6.38 3.49 -8.46
N CYS A 99 -7.30 2.55 -8.34
CA CYS A 99 -8.19 2.39 -7.18
C CYS A 99 -8.14 0.92 -6.76
N LEU A 100 -7.63 0.66 -5.56
CA LEU A 100 -7.48 -0.68 -5.00
C LEU A 100 -8.19 -0.75 -3.66
N ARG A 101 -8.92 -1.85 -3.43
CA ARG A 101 -9.45 -2.20 -2.10
C ARG A 101 -8.83 -3.50 -1.64
N VAL A 102 -8.17 -3.43 -0.50
CA VAL A 102 -7.53 -4.57 0.15
C VAL A 102 -8.29 -4.90 1.42
N TYR A 103 -8.59 -6.17 1.62
CA TYR A 103 -9.16 -6.69 2.86
C TYR A 103 -8.08 -7.50 3.56
N ALA A 104 -7.85 -7.20 4.82
CA ALA A 104 -6.80 -7.83 5.62
C ALA A 104 -7.34 -8.21 6.99
N ASP A 105 -7.01 -9.41 7.45
CA ASP A 105 -7.34 -9.90 8.78
C ASP A 105 -6.06 -9.92 9.63
N VAL A 106 -6.05 -9.18 10.73
CA VAL A 106 -4.91 -9.11 11.66
C VAL A 106 -5.15 -10.11 12.79
N VAL A 107 -4.32 -11.15 12.83
CA VAL A 107 -4.38 -12.25 13.81
C VAL A 107 -3.16 -12.22 14.75
N PRO A 108 -3.28 -12.70 16.00
CA PRO A 108 -2.15 -12.84 16.92
C PRO A 108 -1.09 -13.78 16.34
N LYS A 109 0.20 -13.49 16.61
CA LYS A 109 1.25 -14.48 16.40
C LYS A 109 1.14 -15.51 17.52
N THR A 110 0.82 -16.76 17.17
CA THR A 110 0.87 -17.92 18.06
C THR A 110 2.31 -18.25 18.44
#